data_AF-X1CVH7-F1
#
_entry.id   AF-X1CVH7-F1
#
_cell.length_a   1.000
_cell.length_b   1.000
_cell.length_c   1.000
_cell.angle_alpha   90.00
_cell.angle_beta   90.00
_cell.angle_gamma   90.00
#
_symmetry.space_group_name_H-M   'P 1'
#
loop_
_entity.id
_entity.type
_entity.pdbx_description
1 polymer ?
#
loop_
_entity_poly.entity_id
_entity_poly.type
_entity_poly.pdbx_seq_one_letter_code
_entity_poly.pdbx_strand_id
1 'polypeptide(L)' 'MVEKIEIEGVELRLSEPVDINMDWVGDDTLIRQLKAAWLLLDDDDLPLNPRILGKPGVGKTTLAYAAGKSLNKPV' A
#
# COMPACT_ATOMS: atom_id res chain seq x y z
N MET A 1 -8.94 -5.28 22.19
CA MET A 1 -10.34 -4.81 22.36
C MET A 1 -10.80 -4.33 21.01
N VAL A 2 -11.96 -4.79 20.53
CA VAL A 2 -12.48 -4.38 19.21
C VAL A 2 -12.82 -2.90 19.28
N GLU A 3 -12.13 -2.10 18.48
CA GLU A 3 -12.37 -0.66 18.40
C GLU A 3 -13.74 -0.41 17.73
N LYS A 4 -14.46 0.59 18.23
CA LYS A 4 -15.82 0.92 17.77
C LYS A 4 -15.91 2.40 17.48
N ILE A 5 -16.65 2.75 16.42
CA ILE A 5 -16.95 4.13 16.06
C ILE A 5 -18.43 4.25 15.71
N GLU A 6 -19.05 5.38 16.05
CA GLU A 6 -20.42 5.70 15.67
C GLU A 6 -20.42 6.70 14.52
N ILE A 7 -21.12 6.38 13.43
CA ILE A 7 -21.31 7.27 12.28
C ILE A 7 -22.81 7.39 12.03
N GLU A 8 -23.37 8.59 12.17
CA GLU A 8 -24.80 8.86 11.92
C GLU A 8 -25.76 7.92 12.68
N GLY A 9 -25.42 7.57 13.93
CA GLY A 9 -26.22 6.65 14.76
C GLY A 9 -25.97 5.16 14.49
N VAL A 10 -25.02 4.82 13.62
CA VAL A 10 -24.63 3.44 13.30
C VAL A 10 -23.32 3.08 13.99
N GLU A 11 -23.35 2.09 14.89
CA GLU A 11 -22.14 1.54 15.52
C GLU A 11 -21.39 0.62 14.52
N LEU A 12 -20.19 1.04 14.12
CA LEU A 12 -19.26 0.26 13.33
C LEU A 12 -18.22 -0.40 14.24
N ARG A 13 -17.98 -1.69 14.02
CA ARG A 13 -16.85 -2.41 14.63
C ARG A 13 -15.69 -2.40 13.65
N LEU A 14 -14.57 -1.84 14.04
CA LEU A 14 -13.37 -1.81 13.21
C LEU A 14 -12.69 -3.18 13.26
N SER A 15 -12.31 -3.68 12.09
CA SER A 15 -11.46 -4.86 12.00
C SER A 15 -10.05 -4.51 12.48
N GLU A 16 -9.33 -5.52 12.99
CA GLU A 16 -7.90 -5.33 13.25
C GLU A 16 -7.16 -4.98 11.95
N PRO A 17 -6.10 -4.16 12.04
CA PRO A 17 -5.22 -3.90 10.92
C PRO A 17 -4.74 -5.22 10.30
N VAL A 18 -4.79 -5.28 8.98
CA VAL A 18 -4.37 -6.46 8.23
C VAL A 18 -2.85 -6.43 8.10
N ASP A 19 -2.13 -7.11 8.99
CA ASP A 19 -0.69 -7.31 8.85
C ASP A 19 -0.42 -8.49 7.91
N ILE A 20 0.01 -8.18 6.69
CA ILE A 20 0.34 -9.17 5.68
C ILE A 20 1.85 -9.40 5.76
N ASN A 21 2.24 -10.50 6.40
CA ASN A 21 3.62 -10.97 6.35
C ASN A 21 3.88 -11.71 5.03
N MET A 22 3.98 -10.95 3.93
CA MET A 22 4.34 -11.45 2.60
C MET A 22 5.60 -10.77 2.09
N ASP A 23 6.53 -11.59 1.61
CA ASP A 23 7.68 -11.14 0.84
C ASP A 23 7.30 -11.02 -0.65
N TRP A 24 7.83 -9.99 -1.32
CA TRP A 24 7.73 -9.89 -2.77
C TRP A 24 8.57 -10.99 -3.41
N VAL A 25 7.90 -11.93 -4.10
CA VAL A 25 8.57 -12.99 -4.86
C VAL A 25 8.50 -12.61 -6.34
N GLY A 26 9.59 -12.05 -6.86
CA GLY A 26 9.64 -11.59 -8.24
C GLY A 26 10.83 -10.67 -8.52
N ASP A 27 10.77 -9.97 -9.65
CA ASP A 27 11.78 -8.98 -10.03
C ASP A 27 11.63 -7.69 -9.21
N ASP A 28 12.71 -7.29 -8.53
CA ASP A 28 12.78 -6.06 -7.73
C ASP A 28 12.64 -4.78 -8.58
N THR A 29 12.79 -4.89 -9.90
CA THR A 29 12.60 -3.77 -10.84
C THR A 29 11.23 -3.15 -10.68
N LEU A 30 10.18 -3.94 -10.45
CA LEU A 30 8.81 -3.41 -10.26
C LEU A 30 8.68 -2.61 -8.96
N ILE A 31 9.29 -3.09 -7.88
CA ILE A 31 9.37 -2.35 -6.61
C ILE A 31 10.13 -1.03 -6.84
N ARG A 32 11.24 -1.08 -7.59
CA ARG A 32 12.06 0.10 -7.89
C ARG A 32 11.31 1.15 -8.71
N GLN A 33 10.55 0.73 -9.73
CA GLN A 33 9.70 1.61 -10.52
C GLN A 33 8.63 2.27 -9.67
N LEU A 34 7.99 1.50 -8.79
CA LEU A 34 6.95 2.02 -7.91
C LEU A 34 7.52 3.03 -6.91
N LYS A 35 8.69 2.75 -6.32
CA LYS A 35 9.41 3.71 -5.46
C LYS A 35 9.81 4.98 -6.20
N ALA A 36 10.30 4.84 -7.43
CA ALA A 36 10.70 6.00 -8.24
C ALA A 36 9.50 6.91 -8.57
N ALA A 37 8.32 6.33 -8.81
CA ALA A 37 7.11 7.11 -9.04
C ALA A 37 6.68 7.96 -7.83
N TRP A 38 7.05 7.55 -6.61
CA TRP A 38 6.72 8.24 -5.37
C TRP A 38 7.88 9.07 -4.79
N LEU A 39 9.04 9.06 -5.43
CA LEU A 39 10.19 9.82 -4.99
C LEU A 39 9.95 11.32 -5.23
N LEU A 40 10.17 12.12 -4.20
CA LEU A 40 10.23 13.59 -4.28
C LEU A 40 11.70 14.00 -4.15
N LEU A 41 12.16 14.91 -5.02
CA LEU A 41 13.52 15.43 -4.97
C LEU A 41 13.57 16.80 -4.28
N ASP A 42 12.49 17.56 -4.39
CA ASP A 42 12.26 18.83 -3.72
C ASP A 42 10.95 18.80 -2.90
N ASP A 43 10.83 19.67 -1.91
CA ASP A 43 9.64 19.78 -1.06
C ASP A 43 8.42 20.32 -1.85
N ASP A 44 8.66 21.02 -2.96
CA ASP A 44 7.62 21.51 -3.87
C ASP A 44 7.15 20.45 -4.90
N ASP A 45 7.80 19.28 -4.95
CA ASP A 45 7.41 18.21 -5.89
C ASP A 45 6.13 17.48 -5.43
N LEU A 46 5.33 17.08 -6.41
CA LEU A 46 4.20 16.16 -6.18
C LEU A 46 4.56 14.75 -6.63
N PRO A 47 4.22 13.71 -5.86
CA PRO A 47 4.46 12.33 -6.27
C PRO A 47 3.57 11.98 -7.46
N LEU A 48 4.03 11.05 -8.29
CA LEU A 48 3.22 10.50 -9.36
C LEU A 48 2.17 9.53 -8.80
N ASN A 49 1.11 9.31 -9.57
CA ASN A 49 0.03 8.36 -9.27
C ASN A 49 0.14 7.14 -10.21
N PRO A 50 1.04 6.18 -9.94
CA PRO A 50 1.28 5.05 -10.83
C PRO A 50 0.08 4.11 -10.90
N ARG A 51 -0.18 3.54 -12.08
CA ARG A 51 -1.22 2.53 -12.29
C ARG A 51 -0.58 1.15 -12.44
N ILE A 52 -0.92 0.23 -11.54
CA ILE A 52 -0.45 -1.16 -11.60
C ILE A 52 -1.42 -2.00 -12.44
N LEU A 53 -1.00 -2.39 -13.64
CA LEU A 53 -1.81 -3.15 -14.59
C LEU A 53 -1.37 -4.62 -14.65
N GLY A 54 -2.30 -5.52 -15.00
CA GLY A 54 -2.01 -6.95 -15.18
C GLY A 54 -3.21 -7.84 -14.90
N LYS A 55 -3.13 -9.12 -15.32
CA LYS A 55 -4.18 -10.12 -15.12
C LYS A 55 -4.58 -10.26 -13.64
N PRO A 56 -5.80 -10.71 -13.30
CA PRO A 56 -6.17 -11.05 -11.93
C PRO A 56 -5.18 -12.07 -11.32
N GLY A 57 -4.88 -11.95 -10.03
CA GLY A 57 -4.03 -12.91 -9.31
C GLY A 57 -2.50 -12.76 -9.47
N VAL A 58 -2.00 -11.82 -10.28
CA VAL A 58 -0.54 -11.65 -10.52
C VAL A 58 0.23 -10.91 -9.41
N GLY A 59 -0.37 -10.75 -8.22
CA GLY A 59 0.32 -10.11 -7.09
C GLY A 59 0.36 -8.58 -7.12
N LYS A 60 -0.57 -7.90 -7.81
CA LYS A 60 -0.63 -6.42 -7.83
C LYS A 60 -0.76 -5.80 -6.44
N THR A 61 -1.64 -6.36 -5.60
CA THR A 61 -1.81 -5.92 -4.21
C THR A 61 -0.56 -6.21 -3.39
N THR A 62 0.04 -7.39 -3.58
CA THR A 62 1.29 -7.78 -2.92
C THR A 62 2.45 -6.83 -3.28
N LEU A 63 2.57 -6.44 -4.55
CA LEU A 63 3.58 -5.48 -5.01
C LEU A 63 3.41 -4.11 -4.32
N ALA A 64 2.19 -3.58 -4.29
CA ALA A 64 1.91 -2.29 -3.65
C ALA A 64 2.20 -2.33 -2.14
N TYR A 65 1.77 -3.39 -1.47
CA TYR A 65 1.99 -3.60 -0.04
C TYR A 65 3.49 -3.73 0.29
N ALA A 66 4.22 -4.55 -0.47
CA ALA A 66 5.66 -4.74 -0.29
C ALA A 66 6.44 -3.43 -0.52
N ALA A 67 6.08 -2.63 -1.53
CA ALA A 67 6.71 -1.34 -1.76
C ALA A 67 6.44 -0.37 -0.61
N GLY A 68 5.18 -0.26 -0.14
CA GLY A 68 4.82 0.60 1.00
C GLY A 68 5.52 0.19 2.29
N LYS A 69 5.53 -1.11 2.62
CA LYS A 69 6.26 -1.65 3.78
C LYS A 69 7.76 -1.32 3.71
N SER A 70 8.37 -1.47 2.54
CA SER A 70 9.79 -1.13 2.35
C SER A 70 10.12 0.37 2.41
N LEU A 71 9.10 1.24 2.32
CA LEU A 71 9.20 2.68 2.52
C LEU A 71 8.80 3.11 3.94
N ASN A 72 8.55 2.15 4.85
CA ASN A 72 8.00 2.37 6.19
C ASN A 72 6.72 3.22 6.18
N LYS A 73 5.88 3.05 5.16
CA LYS A 73 4.56 3.67 5.10
C LYS A 73 3.53 2.78 5.80
N PRO A 74 2.47 3.35 6.39
CA PRO A 74 1.36 2.56 6.91
C PRO A 74 0.70 1.82 5.73
N VAL A 75 0.59 0.51 5.84
CA VAL A 75 0.02 -0.40 4.83
C VAL A 75 -0.93 -1.41 5.47
#